data_AF-A0A7W8WGR1-F1
#
_entry.id   AF-A0A7W8WGR1-F1
#
_cell.length_a   1.000
_cell.length_b   1.000
_cell.length_c   1.000
_cell.angle_alpha   90.00
_cell.angle_beta   90.00
_cell.angle_gamma   90.00
#
_symmetry.space_group_name_H-M   'P 1'
#
loop_
_entity.id
_entity.type
_entity.pdbx_description
1 polymer ?
#
loop_
_entity_poly.entity_id
_entity_poly.type
_entity_poly.pdbx_seq_one_letter_code
_entity_poly.pdbx_strand_id
1 'polypeptide(L)'
;MIAMSPTAITVADLPVEPDALQAFALEQNRLACVLWEQLEILQHQIAQANRARFGVSSERLSCQAELFDATTELPVPPESVEVAVAGHTRKGRPTLPKNLPRRRVEYDLSDEQKVAFDSLESIGEERSETLHYELSRLTVIEHIRFRYAARKDGESTIVTASAQPSPLPKSDASASLLANVLVNTYVDHLPLNRQEMRYA
;
A
#
# COMPACT_ATOMS: atom_id res chain seq x y z
N MET A 1 -14.56 -33.88 -18.86
CA MET A 1 -13.54 -34.55 -18.02
C MET A 1 -14.14 -35.85 -17.52
N ILE A 2 -13.70 -36.97 -18.10
CA ILE A 2 -14.18 -38.30 -17.72
C ILE A 2 -13.43 -38.67 -16.44
N ALA A 3 -14.11 -38.61 -15.29
CA ALA A 3 -13.59 -39.13 -14.05
C ALA A 3 -13.67 -40.67 -14.10
N MET A 4 -12.68 -41.32 -14.68
CA MET A 4 -12.46 -42.74 -14.41
C MET A 4 -11.68 -42.82 -13.10
N SER A 5 -12.39 -43.03 -11.99
CA SER A 5 -11.77 -43.45 -10.75
C SER A 5 -11.03 -44.77 -11.00
N PRO A 6 -9.77 -44.93 -10.54
CA PRO A 6 -9.07 -46.20 -10.66
C PRO A 6 -9.91 -47.28 -9.96
N THR A 7 -10.35 -48.28 -10.71
CA THR A 7 -11.02 -49.46 -10.16
C THR A 7 -10.04 -50.21 -9.26
N ALA A 8 -10.39 -50.39 -7.99
CA ALA A 8 -9.58 -51.16 -7.06
C ALA A 8 -9.53 -52.62 -7.52
N ILE A 9 -8.32 -53.14 -7.72
CA ILE A 9 -8.08 -54.52 -8.13
C ILE A 9 -8.44 -55.44 -6.96
N THR A 10 -9.26 -56.45 -7.19
CA THR A 10 -9.66 -57.42 -6.16
C THR A 10 -8.86 -58.71 -6.30
N VAL A 11 -8.81 -59.52 -5.22
CA VAL A 11 -8.05 -60.79 -5.20
C VAL A 11 -8.49 -61.76 -6.31
N ALA A 12 -9.73 -61.65 -6.78
CA ALA A 12 -10.27 -62.46 -7.86
C ALA A 12 -9.69 -62.13 -9.25
N ASP A 13 -9.09 -60.95 -9.42
CA ASP A 13 -8.58 -60.46 -10.70
C ASP A 13 -7.09 -60.78 -10.91
N LEU A 14 -6.42 -61.39 -9.91
CA LEU A 14 -5.01 -61.73 -10.00
C LEU A 14 -4.77 -63.02 -10.79
N PRO A 15 -3.75 -63.06 -11.67
CA PRO A 15 -3.37 -64.28 -12.35
C PRO A 15 -2.87 -65.33 -11.35
N VAL A 16 -3.28 -66.59 -11.56
CA VAL A 16 -2.96 -67.74 -10.69
C VAL A 16 -1.59 -68.35 -11.02
N GLU A 17 -1.09 -68.13 -12.24
CA GLU A 17 0.22 -68.61 -12.69
C GLU A 17 1.36 -67.75 -12.10
N PRO A 18 2.45 -68.35 -11.58
CA PRO A 18 3.50 -67.63 -10.87
C PRO A 18 4.24 -66.61 -11.77
N ASP A 19 4.47 -66.95 -13.04
CA ASP A 19 5.15 -66.06 -13.99
C ASP A 19 4.29 -64.85 -14.37
N ALA A 20 2.97 -65.08 -14.54
CA ALA A 20 2.01 -64.02 -14.83
C ALA A 20 1.82 -63.07 -13.64
N LEU A 21 1.88 -63.60 -12.41
CA LEU A 21 1.85 -62.81 -11.18
C LEU A 21 3.11 -61.94 -11.03
N GLN A 22 4.30 -62.48 -11.34
CA GLN A 22 5.54 -61.70 -11.33
C GLN A 22 5.52 -60.57 -12.36
N ALA A 23 5.06 -60.84 -13.59
CA ALA A 23 4.92 -59.81 -14.62
C ALA A 23 3.93 -58.72 -14.21
N PHE A 24 2.79 -59.10 -13.61
CA PHE A 24 1.81 -58.16 -13.09
C PHE A 24 2.39 -57.30 -11.96
N ALA A 25 3.12 -57.89 -11.01
CA ALA A 25 3.73 -57.15 -9.90
C ALA A 25 4.79 -56.14 -10.38
N LEU A 26 5.59 -56.51 -11.39
CA LEU A 26 6.57 -55.61 -11.99
C LEU A 26 5.89 -54.43 -12.70
N GLU A 27 4.80 -54.68 -13.42
CA GLU A 27 4.06 -53.61 -14.10
C GLU A 27 3.37 -52.67 -13.10
N GLN A 28 2.79 -53.21 -12.02
CA GLN A 28 2.22 -52.39 -10.93
C GLN A 28 3.29 -51.53 -10.25
N ASN A 29 4.49 -52.08 -10.01
CA ASN A 29 5.60 -51.31 -9.44
C ASN A 29 6.03 -50.17 -10.38
N ARG A 30 6.16 -50.45 -11.67
CA ARG A 30 6.46 -49.43 -12.68
C ARG A 30 5.43 -48.30 -12.69
N LEU A 31 4.15 -48.64 -12.68
CA LEU A 31 3.07 -47.65 -12.63
C LEU A 31 3.09 -46.84 -11.33
N ALA A 32 3.36 -47.49 -10.20
CA ALA A 32 3.51 -46.81 -8.92
C ALA A 32 4.64 -45.77 -8.95
N CYS A 33 5.81 -46.11 -9.52
CA CYS A 33 6.91 -45.17 -9.68
C CYS A 33 6.52 -43.94 -10.53
N VAL A 34 5.89 -44.17 -11.69
CA VAL A 34 5.46 -43.08 -12.58
C VAL A 34 4.43 -42.16 -11.91
N LEU A 35 3.45 -42.73 -11.19
CA LEU A 35 2.46 -41.94 -10.47
C LEU A 35 3.09 -41.14 -9.33
N TRP A 36 4.10 -41.71 -8.66
CA TRP A 36 4.81 -41.03 -7.59
C TRP A 36 5.59 -39.82 -8.11
N GLU A 37 6.32 -39.97 -9.22
CA GLU A 37 6.98 -38.85 -9.92
C GLU A 37 5.99 -37.75 -10.34
N GLN A 38 4.83 -38.15 -10.88
CA GLN A 38 3.79 -37.18 -11.25
C GLN A 38 3.24 -36.42 -10.03
N LEU A 39 3.06 -37.09 -8.90
CA LEU A 39 2.63 -36.44 -7.66
C LEU A 39 3.67 -35.44 -7.16
N GLU A 40 4.96 -35.78 -7.19
CA GLU A 40 6.03 -34.85 -6.81
C GLU A 40 6.03 -33.59 -7.69
N ILE A 41 5.92 -33.77 -9.01
CA ILE A 41 5.86 -32.66 -9.96
C ILE A 41 4.65 -31.76 -9.67
N LEU A 42 3.48 -32.34 -9.48
CA LEU A 42 2.25 -31.58 -9.19
C LEU A 42 2.34 -30.85 -7.85
N GLN A 43 2.88 -31.49 -6.81
CA GLN A 43 3.12 -30.85 -5.52
C GLN A 43 4.07 -29.66 -5.66
N HIS A 44 5.15 -29.81 -6.43
CA HIS A 44 6.10 -28.72 -6.69
C HIS A 44 5.44 -27.54 -7.44
N GLN A 45 4.64 -27.83 -8.46
CA GLN A 45 3.90 -26.81 -9.21
C GLN A 45 2.91 -26.05 -8.32
N ILE A 46 2.19 -26.76 -7.45
CA ILE A 46 1.26 -26.14 -6.48
C ILE A 46 2.04 -25.26 -5.50
N ALA A 47 3.18 -25.72 -4.99
CA ALA A 47 4.02 -24.92 -4.10
C ALA A 47 4.52 -23.63 -4.79
N GLN A 48 4.98 -23.73 -6.04
CA GLN A 48 5.38 -22.56 -6.84
C GLN A 48 4.21 -21.60 -7.09
N ALA A 49 3.05 -22.12 -7.49
CA ALA A 49 1.85 -21.31 -7.75
C ALA A 49 1.36 -20.60 -6.47
N ASN A 50 1.38 -21.30 -5.33
CA ASN A 50 1.04 -20.72 -4.03
C ASN A 50 2.06 -19.65 -3.64
N ARG A 51 3.35 -19.86 -3.86
CA ARG A 51 4.39 -18.85 -3.62
C ARG A 51 4.24 -17.63 -4.54
N ALA A 52 3.86 -17.81 -5.80
CA ALA A 52 3.64 -16.70 -6.73
C ALA A 52 2.40 -15.86 -6.37
N ARG A 53 1.32 -16.51 -5.89
CA ARG A 53 0.05 -15.83 -5.59
C ARG A 53 -0.02 -15.27 -4.16
N PHE A 54 0.58 -15.96 -3.20
CA PHE A 54 0.47 -15.67 -1.76
C PHE A 54 1.82 -15.51 -1.06
N GLY A 55 2.94 -15.71 -1.76
CA GLY A 55 4.27 -15.58 -1.19
C GLY A 55 4.69 -14.12 -1.04
N VAL A 56 5.55 -13.88 -0.06
CA VAL A 56 6.14 -12.56 0.19
C VAL A 56 7.11 -12.25 -0.95
N SER A 57 7.01 -11.05 -1.54
CA SER A 57 7.86 -10.60 -2.65
C SER A 57 9.35 -10.40 -2.30
N SER A 58 9.74 -10.67 -1.05
CA SER A 58 11.15 -10.67 -0.63
C SER A 58 11.59 -12.09 -0.33
N GLU A 59 12.64 -12.54 -1.02
CA GLU A 59 13.30 -13.82 -0.81
C GLU A 59 14.12 -13.82 0.48
N ARG A 60 13.46 -13.72 1.64
CA ARG A 60 14.10 -14.03 2.91
C ARG A 60 14.02 -15.53 3.14
N LEU A 61 14.98 -16.28 2.60
CA LEU A 61 15.16 -17.69 2.94
C LEU A 61 15.79 -17.79 4.33
N SER A 62 15.23 -18.61 5.21
CA SER A 62 15.65 -18.74 6.63
C SER A 62 17.12 -19.15 6.81
N CYS A 63 17.71 -19.81 5.81
CA CYS A 63 19.09 -20.32 5.86
C CYS A 63 20.04 -19.57 4.89
N GLN A 64 19.65 -18.41 4.34
CA GLN A 64 20.54 -17.65 3.46
C GLN A 64 21.80 -17.16 4.20
N ALA A 65 21.74 -16.99 5.51
CA ALA A 65 22.89 -16.60 6.33
C ALA A 65 24.02 -17.64 6.29
N GLU A 66 23.69 -18.94 6.20
CA GLU A 66 24.68 -20.03 6.22
C GLU A 66 25.45 -20.15 4.89
N LEU A 67 24.90 -19.63 3.78
CA LEU A 67 25.59 -19.55 2.48
C LEU A 67 26.77 -18.58 2.48
N PHE A 68 26.81 -17.63 3.42
CA PHE A 68 27.87 -16.62 3.55
C PHE A 68 28.85 -16.92 4.70
N ASP A 69 28.72 -18.06 5.37
CA ASP A 69 29.57 -18.45 6.51
C ASP A 69 30.92 -19.06 6.06
N ALA A 70 31.09 -19.26 4.75
CA ALA A 70 32.40 -19.59 4.18
C ALA A 70 33.31 -18.36 4.25
N THR A 71 34.37 -18.44 5.06
CA THR A 71 35.44 -17.43 5.12
C THR A 71 36.10 -17.34 3.75
N THR A 72 35.61 -16.42 2.93
CA THR A 72 36.17 -16.09 1.64
C THR A 72 37.09 -14.90 1.87
N GLU A 73 38.36 -14.97 1.43
CA GLU A 73 39.23 -13.80 1.42
C GLU A 73 38.59 -12.75 0.50
N LEU A 74 37.93 -11.76 1.11
CA LEU A 74 37.33 -10.67 0.37
C LEU A 74 38.48 -9.87 -0.27
N PRO A 75 38.57 -9.80 -1.62
CA PRO A 75 39.56 -8.95 -2.24
C PRO A 75 39.34 -7.50 -1.77
N VAL A 76 40.44 -6.81 -1.47
CA VAL A 76 40.43 -5.41 -1.05
C VAL A 76 39.52 -4.62 -2.00
N PRO A 77 38.48 -3.94 -1.49
CA PRO A 77 37.57 -3.21 -2.35
C PRO A 77 38.39 -2.20 -3.17
N PRO A 78 38.24 -2.15 -4.51
CA PRO A 78 38.89 -1.13 -5.31
C PRO A 78 38.44 0.25 -4.79
N GLU A 79 39.34 1.24 -4.83
CA GLU A 79 39.04 2.62 -4.45
C GLU A 79 37.70 3.05 -5.06
N SER A 80 36.78 3.48 -4.21
CA SER A 80 35.44 3.86 -4.61
C SER A 80 35.50 5.01 -5.60
N VAL A 81 35.30 4.72 -6.87
CA VAL A 81 35.04 5.75 -7.87
C VAL A 81 33.71 6.39 -7.47
N GLU A 82 33.75 7.65 -7.04
CA GLU A 82 32.57 8.43 -6.70
C GLU A 82 31.70 8.56 -7.96
N VAL A 83 30.73 7.67 -8.09
CA VAL A 83 29.72 7.77 -9.15
C VAL A 83 28.81 8.94 -8.75
N ALA A 84 28.92 10.05 -9.48
CA ALA A 84 28.03 11.19 -9.32
C ALA A 84 26.59 10.77 -9.66
N VAL A 85 25.84 10.38 -8.64
CA VAL A 85 24.40 10.10 -8.78
C VAL A 85 23.70 11.44 -8.96
N ALA A 86 23.05 11.63 -10.11
CA ALA A 86 22.25 12.83 -10.37
C ALA A 86 21.18 12.98 -9.27
N GLY A 87 21.19 14.12 -8.57
CA GLY A 87 20.26 14.38 -7.48
C GLY A 87 18.81 14.31 -7.95
N HIS A 88 18.03 13.42 -7.33
CA HIS A 88 16.59 13.33 -7.61
C HIS A 88 15.90 14.60 -7.09
N THR A 89 15.40 15.44 -7.98
CA THR A 89 14.55 16.58 -7.60
C THR A 89 13.19 16.05 -7.16
N ARG A 90 12.88 16.12 -5.86
CA ARG A 90 11.56 15.76 -5.35
C ARG A 90 10.55 16.79 -5.87
N LYS A 91 9.72 16.41 -6.84
CA LYS A 91 8.57 17.23 -7.23
C LYS A 91 7.65 17.34 -6.01
N GLY A 92 7.29 18.58 -5.66
CA GLY A 92 6.27 18.83 -4.63
C GLY A 92 4.93 18.20 -5.02
N ARG A 93 3.99 18.16 -4.08
CA ARG A 93 2.65 17.66 -4.37
C ARG A 93 1.99 18.51 -5.47
N PRO A 94 1.28 17.89 -6.42
CA PRO A 94 0.52 18.63 -7.41
C PRO A 94 -0.56 19.45 -6.71
N THR A 95 -0.77 20.67 -7.19
CA THR A 95 -1.86 21.53 -6.71
C THR A 95 -3.21 20.97 -7.15
N LEU A 96 -4.27 21.28 -6.38
CA LEU A 96 -5.62 20.84 -6.72
C LEU A 96 -6.08 21.47 -8.05
N PRO A 97 -6.88 20.74 -8.87
CA PRO A 97 -7.36 21.23 -10.15
C PRO A 97 -8.15 22.53 -10.02
N LYS A 98 -7.87 23.51 -10.89
CA LYS A 98 -8.56 24.82 -10.85
C LYS A 98 -10.04 24.75 -11.24
N ASN A 99 -10.47 23.67 -11.90
CA ASN A 99 -11.82 23.49 -12.42
C ASN A 99 -12.82 23.04 -11.35
N LEU A 100 -12.34 22.62 -10.18
CA LEU A 100 -13.22 22.20 -9.09
C LEU A 100 -13.89 23.41 -8.43
N PRO A 101 -15.16 23.28 -8.03
CA PRO A 101 -15.86 24.35 -7.31
C PRO A 101 -15.19 24.62 -5.96
N ARG A 102 -14.90 25.90 -5.69
CA ARG A 102 -14.25 26.37 -4.46
C ARG A 102 -15.26 27.01 -3.51
N ARG A 103 -15.15 26.67 -2.23
CA ARG A 103 -15.90 27.29 -1.12
C ARG A 103 -14.92 27.94 -0.16
N ARG A 104 -14.99 29.26 -0.02
CA ARG A 104 -14.16 30.06 0.88
C ARG A 104 -14.73 30.01 2.29
N VAL A 105 -13.89 29.66 3.28
CA VAL A 105 -14.20 29.67 4.71
C VAL A 105 -13.18 30.54 5.41
N GLU A 106 -13.67 31.62 6.01
CA GLU A 106 -12.84 32.63 6.66
C GLU A 106 -12.80 32.39 8.18
N TYR A 107 -11.60 32.45 8.74
CA TYR A 107 -11.34 32.36 10.16
C TYR A 107 -10.75 33.69 10.63
N ASP A 108 -11.51 34.36 11.49
CA ASP A 108 -11.10 35.59 12.17
C ASP A 108 -10.92 35.29 13.68
N LEU A 109 -10.19 36.17 14.36
CA LEU A 109 -10.09 36.19 15.82
C LEU A 109 -11.46 36.49 16.42
N SER A 110 -11.76 35.85 17.55
CA SER A 110 -12.98 36.15 18.31
C SER A 110 -12.89 37.57 18.90
N ASP A 111 -14.03 38.18 19.17
CA ASP A 111 -14.07 39.54 19.74
C ASP A 111 -13.34 39.62 21.09
N GLU A 112 -13.41 38.57 21.91
CA GLU A 112 -12.66 38.45 23.16
C GLU A 112 -11.13 38.47 22.93
N GLN A 113 -10.66 37.80 21.89
CA GLN A 113 -9.24 37.79 21.53
C GLN A 113 -8.80 39.15 20.99
N LYS A 114 -9.65 39.85 20.24
CA LYS A 114 -9.35 41.19 19.71
C LYS A 114 -9.23 42.23 20.83
N VAL A 115 -10.05 42.14 21.87
CA VAL A 115 -10.03 43.06 23.02
C VAL A 115 -8.79 42.86 23.90
N ALA A 116 -8.12 41.71 23.84
CA ALA A 116 -6.93 41.43 24.63
C ALA A 116 -5.65 42.18 24.20
N PHE A 117 -5.71 42.96 23.12
CA PHE A 117 -4.59 43.67 22.52
C PHE A 117 -4.92 45.16 22.37
N ASP A 118 -3.89 46.01 22.47
CA ASP A 118 -4.05 47.47 22.44
C ASP A 118 -4.27 48.00 21.01
N SER A 119 -3.69 47.32 20.01
CA SER A 119 -3.91 47.59 18.59
C SER A 119 -3.79 46.31 17.76
N LEU A 120 -4.68 46.16 16.77
CA LEU A 120 -4.65 45.10 15.76
C LEU A 120 -4.62 45.70 14.36
N GLU A 121 -3.61 45.35 13.58
CA GLU A 121 -3.55 45.65 12.15
C GLU A 121 -3.55 44.35 11.35
N SER A 122 -4.41 44.23 10.33
CA SER A 122 -4.41 43.05 9.46
C SER A 122 -3.17 43.06 8.54
N ILE A 123 -2.26 42.10 8.73
CA ILE A 123 -1.02 41.97 7.93
C ILE A 123 -1.29 41.21 6.62
N GLY A 124 -2.19 40.22 6.66
CA GLY A 124 -2.50 39.41 5.50
C GLY A 124 -3.31 38.16 5.80
N GLU A 125 -3.38 37.28 4.82
CA GLU A 125 -4.17 36.04 4.86
C GLU A 125 -3.27 34.83 4.66
N GLU A 126 -3.44 33.80 5.47
CA GLU A 126 -2.85 32.48 5.24
C GLU A 126 -3.91 31.56 4.61
N ARG A 127 -3.60 30.99 3.45
CA ARG A 127 -4.53 30.16 2.67
C ARG A 127 -4.14 28.69 2.74
N SER A 128 -5.11 27.82 2.96
CA SER A 128 -4.92 26.37 2.92
C SER A 128 -6.10 25.74 2.20
N GLU A 129 -5.84 24.83 1.27
CA GLU A 129 -6.87 24.17 0.48
C GLU A 129 -7.12 22.76 1.02
N THR A 130 -8.38 22.35 1.14
CA THR A 130 -8.75 20.96 1.42
C THR A 130 -9.79 20.45 0.45
N LEU A 131 -9.62 19.22 -0.02
CA LEU A 131 -10.54 18.53 -0.91
C LEU A 131 -11.65 17.88 -0.07
N HIS A 132 -12.87 18.37 -0.29
CA HIS A 132 -14.09 17.93 0.34
C HIS A 132 -14.92 17.06 -0.60
N TYR A 133 -15.49 16.01 -0.02
CA TYR A 133 -16.39 15.10 -0.71
C TYR A 133 -17.80 15.29 -0.17
N GLU A 134 -18.68 15.80 -1.02
CA GLU A 134 -20.13 15.71 -0.87
C GLU A 134 -20.60 14.54 -1.74
N LEU A 135 -21.75 13.91 -1.43
CA LEU A 135 -22.26 12.75 -2.17
C LEU A 135 -22.21 12.99 -3.70
N SER A 136 -21.26 12.33 -4.38
CA SER A 136 -20.96 12.45 -5.81
C SER A 136 -20.37 13.78 -6.32
N ARG A 137 -19.93 14.69 -5.45
CA ARG A 137 -19.30 15.96 -5.82
C ARG A 137 -18.04 16.23 -5.01
N LEU A 138 -16.96 16.55 -5.72
CA LEU A 138 -15.73 17.08 -5.12
C LEU A 138 -15.80 18.61 -5.09
N THR A 139 -15.56 19.19 -3.93
CA THR A 139 -15.45 20.63 -3.72
C THR A 139 -14.14 20.93 -3.02
N VAL A 140 -13.53 22.08 -3.33
CA VAL A 140 -12.33 22.54 -2.62
C VAL A 140 -12.76 23.54 -1.57
N ILE A 141 -12.44 23.29 -0.31
CA ILE A 141 -12.63 24.24 0.77
C ILE A 141 -11.34 25.04 0.93
N GLU A 142 -11.41 26.35 0.69
CA GLU A 142 -10.32 27.28 0.92
C GLU A 142 -10.44 27.84 2.34
N HIS A 143 -9.58 27.40 3.23
CA HIS A 143 -9.46 27.92 4.57
C HIS A 143 -8.58 29.17 4.55
N ILE A 144 -9.16 30.30 4.92
CA ILE A 144 -8.48 31.59 4.97
C ILE A 144 -8.37 32.00 6.42
N ARG A 145 -7.15 31.99 6.95
CA ARG A 145 -6.85 32.45 8.30
C ARG A 145 -6.28 33.86 8.24
N PHE A 146 -6.96 34.81 8.87
CA PHE A 146 -6.45 36.17 8.95
C PHE A 146 -5.23 36.24 9.89
N ARG A 147 -4.21 37.01 9.49
CA ARG A 147 -3.02 37.31 10.27
C ARG A 147 -3.04 38.77 10.69
N TYR A 148 -2.83 39.01 11.97
CA TYR A 148 -2.83 40.32 12.58
C TYR A 148 -1.47 40.63 13.22
N ALA A 149 -1.03 41.88 13.09
CA ALA A 149 0.00 42.49 13.92
C ALA A 149 -0.71 43.01 15.16
N ALA A 150 -0.55 42.30 16.27
CA ALA A 150 -1.09 42.73 17.53
C ALA A 150 0.02 43.39 18.35
N ARG A 151 -0.27 44.55 18.96
CA ARG A 151 0.59 45.12 20.00
C ARG A 151 -0.04 44.94 21.36
N LYS A 152 0.77 44.57 22.33
CA LYS A 152 0.41 44.47 23.73
C LYS A 152 1.59 44.88 24.58
N ASP A 153 1.38 45.79 25.53
CA ASP A 153 2.41 46.21 26.50
C ASP A 153 3.73 46.71 25.83
N GLY A 154 3.63 47.28 24.63
CA GLY A 154 4.79 47.78 23.86
C GLY A 154 5.50 46.76 22.99
N GLU A 155 5.15 45.47 23.06
CA GLU A 155 5.69 44.40 22.20
C GLU A 155 4.76 44.11 21.02
N SER A 156 5.36 43.86 19.84
CA SER A 156 4.61 43.49 18.63
C SER A 156 4.67 41.99 18.39
N THR A 157 3.51 41.32 18.32
CA THR A 157 3.37 39.88 18.07
C THR A 157 2.48 39.64 16.85
N ILE A 158 2.80 38.62 16.05
CA ILE A 158 1.94 38.18 14.94
C ILE A 158 0.98 37.12 15.47
N VAL A 159 -0.32 37.40 15.37
CA VAL A 159 -1.38 36.48 15.78
C VAL A 159 -2.14 36.03 14.54
N THR A 160 -2.25 34.71 14.35
CA THR A 160 -3.01 34.11 13.26
C THR A 160 -4.29 33.51 13.83
N ALA A 161 -5.42 33.74 13.17
CA ALA A 161 -6.68 33.10 13.54
C ALA A 161 -6.55 31.56 13.52
N SER A 162 -7.09 30.90 14.53
CA SER A 162 -7.07 29.44 14.60
C SER A 162 -8.11 28.84 13.66
N ALA A 163 -7.72 27.79 12.92
CA ALA A 163 -8.65 26.97 12.16
C ALA A 163 -8.68 25.55 12.74
N GLN A 164 -9.75 24.82 12.41
CA GLN A 164 -9.85 23.41 12.79
C GLN A 164 -8.67 22.62 12.19
N PRO A 165 -7.98 21.79 12.99
CA PRO A 165 -6.85 21.03 12.50
C PRO A 165 -7.31 20.00 11.48
N SER A 166 -6.50 19.80 10.43
CA SER A 166 -6.73 18.72 9.47
C SER A 166 -6.56 17.36 10.17
N PRO A 167 -7.42 16.36 9.89
CA PRO A 167 -7.29 15.01 10.47
C PRO A 167 -5.94 14.36 10.20
N LEU A 168 -5.34 14.65 9.03
CA LEU A 168 -4.03 14.16 8.65
C LEU A 168 -3.07 15.35 8.45
N PRO A 169 -1.98 15.44 9.22
CA PRO A 169 -1.00 16.51 9.07
C PRO A 169 -0.43 16.55 7.65
N LYS A 170 -0.32 17.75 7.09
CA LYS A 170 0.21 17.99 5.73
C LYS A 170 -0.59 17.27 4.63
N SER A 171 -1.86 16.93 4.86
CA SER A 171 -2.76 16.35 3.85
C SER A 171 -3.77 17.38 3.39
N ASP A 172 -4.05 17.39 2.08
CA ASP A 172 -5.10 18.21 1.49
C ASP A 172 -6.45 17.48 1.52
N ALA A 173 -6.54 16.28 2.10
CA ALA A 173 -7.79 15.54 2.23
C ALA A 173 -8.59 16.02 3.45
N SER A 174 -9.84 16.43 3.23
CA SER A 174 -10.77 16.72 4.33
C SER A 174 -11.22 15.44 5.04
N ALA A 175 -11.78 15.58 6.24
CA ALA A 175 -12.37 14.47 7.01
C ALA A 175 -13.42 13.68 6.21
N SER A 176 -14.26 14.36 5.42
CA SER A 176 -15.29 13.71 4.61
C SER A 176 -14.71 12.82 3.50
N LEU A 177 -13.67 13.31 2.82
CA LEU A 177 -12.99 12.53 1.80
C LEU A 177 -12.33 11.27 2.39
N LEU A 178 -11.65 11.43 3.53
CA LEU A 178 -11.02 10.30 4.23
C LEU A 178 -12.07 9.29 4.69
N ALA A 179 -13.19 9.74 5.25
CA ALA A 179 -14.29 8.87 5.64
C ALA A 179 -14.82 8.07 4.44
N ASN A 180 -15.02 8.74 3.29
CA ASN A 180 -15.48 8.06 2.08
C ASN A 180 -14.46 7.02 1.57
N VAL A 181 -13.16 7.34 1.57
CA VAL A 181 -12.11 6.36 1.20
C VAL A 181 -12.12 5.16 2.13
N LEU A 182 -12.26 5.37 3.44
CA LEU A 182 -12.33 4.28 4.43
C LEU A 182 -13.55 3.40 4.22
N VAL A 183 -14.75 3.98 4.04
CA VAL A 183 -15.97 3.23 3.75
C VAL A 183 -15.82 2.42 2.46
N ASN A 184 -15.36 3.05 1.38
CA ASN A 184 -15.16 2.34 0.11
C ASN A 184 -14.16 1.19 0.25
N THR A 185 -13.10 1.36 1.04
CA THR A 185 -12.04 0.35 1.20
C THR A 185 -12.49 -0.81 2.07
N TYR A 186 -13.12 -0.52 3.22
CA TYR A 186 -13.40 -1.53 4.25
C TYR A 186 -14.83 -2.07 4.24
N VAL A 187 -15.81 -1.28 3.81
CA VAL A 187 -17.22 -1.68 3.73
C VAL A 187 -17.55 -2.19 2.33
N ASP A 188 -17.23 -1.41 1.30
CA ASP A 188 -17.57 -1.74 -0.08
C ASP A 188 -16.51 -2.59 -0.81
N HIS A 189 -15.39 -2.88 -0.13
CA HIS A 189 -14.26 -3.65 -0.67
C HIS A 189 -13.76 -3.16 -2.03
N LEU A 190 -13.83 -1.85 -2.27
CA LEU A 190 -13.40 -1.22 -3.50
C LEU A 190 -11.88 -1.03 -3.47
N PRO A 191 -11.11 -1.62 -4.40
CA PRO A 191 -9.66 -1.51 -4.37
C PRO A 191 -9.18 -0.07 -4.63
N LEU A 192 -8.08 0.32 -3.98
CA LEU A 192 -7.57 1.70 -3.99
C LEU A 192 -7.23 2.23 -5.39
N ASN A 193 -6.71 1.37 -6.29
CA ASN A 193 -6.42 1.75 -7.68
C ASN A 193 -7.69 2.22 -8.43
N ARG A 194 -8.85 1.64 -8.11
CA ARG A 194 -10.13 2.01 -8.70
C ARG A 194 -10.69 3.29 -8.08
N GLN A 195 -10.38 3.53 -6.81
CA GLN A 195 -10.71 4.78 -6.14
C GLN A 195 -9.86 5.93 -6.68
N GLU A 196 -8.56 5.71 -6.91
CA GLU A 196 -7.64 6.68 -7.50
C GLU A 196 -8.18 7.23 -8.82
N MET A 197 -8.62 6.36 -9.73
CA MET A 197 -9.24 6.77 -11.01
C MET A 197 -10.49 7.66 -10.86
N ARG A 198 -11.16 7.66 -9.70
CA ARG A 198 -12.34 8.52 -9.44
C ARG A 198 -11.96 9.91 -8.93
N TYR A 199 -10.78 10.07 -8.35
CA TYR A 199 -10.33 11.31 -7.70
C TYR A 199 -9.14 11.98 -8.40
N ALA A 200 -8.49 11.29 -9.34
CA ALA A 200 -7.38 11.78 -10.15
C ALA A 200 -7.82 12.78 -11.23
#